data_AF-A0A2D4K8U6-F1
#
_entry.id   AF-A0A2D4K8U6-F1
#
_cell.length_a   1.000
_cell.length_b   1.000
_cell.length_c   1.000
_cell.angle_alpha   90.00
_cell.angle_beta   90.00
_cell.angle_gamma   90.00
#
_symmetry.space_group_name_H-M   'P 1'
#
loop_
_entity.id
_entity.type
_entity.pdbx_description
1 polymer ?
#
loop_
_entity_poly.entity_id
_entity_poly.type
_entity_poly.pdbx_seq_one_letter_code
_entity_poly.pdbx_strand_id
1 'polypeptide(L)'
;NLGFPLDLIKLMLEEKGVQLDIATFDRLAQEHSEHNAKMQQQQQPQSAGKQLDVLSLAQLQQRNVPITDDSPKYDYKRGQDGKYVFKPCQATVLALHRDQTLLEEVSGKQHCGVLLDRTCFYAEQGGQASDQGYMM
;
A
#
# COMPACT_ATOMS: atom_id res chain seq x y z
N ASN A 1 -10.62 4.07 2.48
CA ASN A 1 -11.54 4.30 1.35
C ASN A 1 -11.61 3.00 0.54
N LEU A 2 -12.79 2.39 0.36
CA LEU A 2 -12.94 1.04 -0.25
C LEU A 2 -12.74 1.02 -1.78
N GLY A 3 -12.32 2.13 -2.39
CA GLY A 3 -11.95 2.20 -3.81
C GLY A 3 -13.13 2.25 -4.79
N PHE A 4 -14.37 2.25 -4.31
CA PHE A 4 -15.57 2.38 -5.14
C PHE A 4 -16.07 3.83 -5.17
N PRO A 5 -16.52 4.34 -6.33
CA PRO A 5 -17.13 5.66 -6.41
C PRO A 5 -18.43 5.70 -5.60
N LEU A 6 -18.65 6.77 -4.84
CA LEU A 6 -19.82 6.93 -3.96
C LEU A 6 -21.14 6.80 -4.74
N ASP A 7 -21.15 7.27 -6.00
CA ASP A 7 -22.30 7.17 -6.90
C ASP A 7 -22.71 5.71 -7.16
N LEU A 8 -21.74 4.80 -7.27
CA LEU A 8 -22.02 3.38 -7.47
C LEU A 8 -22.59 2.74 -6.19
N ILE A 9 -22.08 3.12 -5.03
CA ILE A 9 -22.59 2.65 -3.73
C ILE A 9 -24.02 3.14 -3.53
N LYS A 10 -24.30 4.40 -3.87
CA LYS A 10 -25.65 4.96 -3.83
C LYS A 10 -26.61 4.19 -4.72
N LEU A 11 -26.22 3.92 -5.97
CA LEU A 11 -27.03 3.15 -6.91
C LEU A 11 -27.33 1.74 -6.37
N MET A 12 -26.33 1.05 -5.83
CA MET A 12 -26.51 -0.29 -5.24
C MET A 12 -27.44 -0.31 -4.02
N LEU A 13 -27.46 0.78 -3.23
CA LEU A 13 -28.34 0.91 -2.07
C LEU A 13 -29.78 1.22 -2.51
N GLU A 14 -29.95 2.08 -3.51
CA GLU A 14 -31.26 2.38 -4.11
C GLU A 14 -31.92 1.13 -4.71
N GLU A 15 -31.15 0.27 -5.41
CA GLU A 15 -31.64 -1.01 -5.91
C GLU A 15 -32.14 -1.95 -4.80
N LYS A 16 -31.61 -1.81 -3.59
CA LYS A 16 -32.03 -2.57 -2.40
C LYS A 16 -33.09 -1.85 -1.56
N GLY A 17 -33.62 -0.72 -2.04
CA GLY A 17 -34.62 0.08 -1.34
C GLY A 17 -34.09 0.82 -0.12
N VAL A 18 -32.77 1.02 -0.02
CA VAL A 18 -32.11 1.74 1.07
C VAL A 18 -31.72 3.13 0.58
N GLN A 19 -32.21 4.18 1.25
CA GLN A 19 -31.77 5.55 0.96
C GLN A 19 -30.51 5.89 1.76
N LEU A 20 -29.48 6.36 1.07
CA LEU A 20 -28.27 6.86 1.69
C LEU A 20 -28.45 8.33 2.07
N ASP A 21 -28.30 8.64 3.36
CA ASP A 21 -28.20 10.03 3.83
C ASP A 21 -26.79 10.56 3.54
N ILE A 22 -26.68 11.22 2.38
CA ILE A 22 -25.43 11.80 1.88
C ILE A 22 -24.93 12.90 2.83
N ALA A 23 -25.83 13.72 3.39
CA ALA A 23 -25.44 14.83 4.25
C ALA A 23 -24.82 14.34 5.57
N THR A 24 -25.44 13.33 6.18
CA THR A 24 -24.87 12.72 7.40
C THR A 24 -23.58 11.96 7.09
N PHE A 25 -23.51 11.27 5.94
CA PHE A 25 -22.30 10.59 5.51
C PHE A 25 -21.11 11.56 5.32
N ASP A 26 -21.31 12.66 4.60
CA ASP A 26 -20.26 13.64 4.33
C ASP A 26 -19.74 14.29 5.62
N ARG A 27 -20.65 14.62 6.55
CA ARG A 27 -20.28 15.14 7.88
C ARG A 27 -19.42 14.15 8.65
N LEU A 28 -19.82 12.88 8.70
CA LEU A 28 -19.06 11.82 9.40
C LEU A 28 -17.71 11.54 8.73
N ALA A 29 -17.66 11.59 7.40
CA ALA A 29 -16.42 11.44 6.64
C ALA A 29 -15.45 12.58 6.95
N GLN A 30 -15.96 13.82 7.04
CA GLN A 30 -15.18 14.99 7.43
C GLN A 30 -14.68 14.86 8.87
N GLU A 31 -15.55 14.53 9.84
CA GLU A 31 -15.16 14.31 11.24
C GLU A 31 -14.10 13.21 11.38
N HIS A 32 -14.24 12.11 10.64
CA HIS A 32 -13.27 11.02 10.63
C HIS A 32 -11.92 11.47 10.03
N SER A 33 -11.94 12.27 8.96
CA SER A 33 -10.72 12.84 8.38
C SER A 33 -10.01 13.81 9.33
N GLU A 34 -10.75 14.67 10.03
CA GLU A 34 -10.23 15.61 11.02
C GLU A 34 -9.69 14.87 12.24
N HIS A 35 -10.37 13.81 12.69
CA HIS A 35 -9.92 12.96 13.79
C HIS A 35 -8.63 12.22 13.40
N ASN A 36 -8.55 11.66 12.20
CA ASN A 36 -7.34 11.01 11.70
C ASN A 36 -6.18 11.99 11.56
N ALA A 37 -6.42 13.20 11.04
CA ALA A 37 -5.39 14.24 10.96
C ALA A 37 -4.84 14.62 12.35
N LYS A 38 -5.71 14.69 13.38
CA LYS A 38 -5.30 14.92 14.77
C LYS A 38 -4.54 13.74 15.38
N MET A 39 -4.96 12.50 15.09
CA MET A 39 -4.29 11.27 15.54
C MET A 39 -2.92 11.10 14.89
N GLN A 40 -2.77 11.54 13.64
CA GLN A 40 -1.50 11.50 12.90
C GLN A 40 -0.46 12.50 13.44
N GLN A 41 -0.88 13.53 14.18
CA GLN A 41 0.03 14.42 14.92
C GLN A 41 0.52 13.82 16.25
N GLN A 42 -0.14 12.80 16.79
CA GLN A 42 0.23 12.16 18.07
C GLN A 42 0.99 10.83 17.90
N GLN A 43 0.99 10.24 16.70
CA GLN A 43 1.75 9.03 16.42
C GLN A 43 3.18 9.38 16.01
N GLN A 44 4.17 8.80 16.70
CA GLN A 44 5.58 8.88 16.33
C GLN A 44 5.78 8.50 14.84
N PRO A 45 6.71 9.16 14.12
CA PRO A 45 6.88 9.02 12.68
C PRO A 45 7.66 7.75 12.30
N GLN A 46 7.21 6.57 12.77
CA GLN A 46 7.86 5.31 12.41
C GLN A 46 7.32 4.70 11.11
N SER A 47 6.16 5.15 10.63
CA SER A 47 5.50 4.60 9.43
C SER A 47 5.18 5.64 8.34
N ALA A 48 5.37 6.95 8.61
CA ALA A 48 5.05 8.01 7.65
C ALA A 48 5.87 7.96 6.35
N GLY A 49 7.05 7.34 6.36
CA GLY A 49 7.87 7.13 5.15
C GLY A 49 7.58 5.84 4.38
N LYS A 50 6.66 4.99 4.86
CA LYS A 50 6.48 3.61 4.34
C LYS A 50 5.38 3.51 3.27
N GLN A 51 4.50 4.49 3.16
CA GLN A 51 3.35 4.46 2.26
C GLN A 51 3.55 5.46 1.12
N LEU A 52 3.36 5.02 -0.13
CA LEU A 52 3.41 5.88 -1.31
C LEU A 52 2.19 6.82 -1.30
N ASP A 53 2.43 8.12 -1.38
CA ASP A 53 1.39 9.12 -1.52
C ASP A 53 1.00 9.35 -3.00
N VAL A 54 -0.07 10.12 -3.22
CA VAL A 54 -0.62 10.39 -4.57
C VAL A 54 0.39 11.11 -5.49
N LEU A 55 1.22 12.01 -4.95
CA LEU A 55 2.23 12.72 -5.73
C LEU A 55 3.34 11.76 -6.16
N SER A 56 3.82 10.93 -5.24
CA SER A 56 4.81 9.88 -5.54
C SER A 56 4.31 8.89 -6.59
N LEU A 57 3.03 8.47 -6.50
CA LEU A 57 2.41 7.62 -7.52
C LEU A 57 2.34 8.30 -8.89
N ALA A 58 1.99 9.59 -8.94
CA ALA A 58 1.97 10.36 -10.20
C ALA A 58 3.38 10.48 -10.81
N GLN A 59 4.41 10.70 -9.99
CA GLN A 59 5.81 10.71 -10.45
C GLN A 59 6.23 9.36 -11.05
N LEU A 60 5.86 8.24 -10.41
CA LEU A 60 6.14 6.89 -10.91
C LEU A 60 5.46 6.64 -12.26
N GLN A 61 4.20 7.07 -12.40
CA GLN A 61 3.46 6.97 -13.66
C GLN A 61 4.11 7.80 -14.77
N GLN A 62 4.51 9.05 -14.49
CA GLN A 62 5.21 9.91 -15.45
C GLN A 62 6.56 9.33 -15.90
N ARG A 63 7.26 8.65 -14.99
CA ARG A 63 8.52 7.95 -15.27
C ARG A 63 8.32 6.58 -15.96
N ASN A 64 7.09 6.18 -16.24
CA ASN A 64 6.74 4.87 -16.80
C ASN A 64 7.32 3.69 -15.99
N VAL A 65 7.36 3.83 -14.66
CA VAL A 65 7.81 2.74 -13.79
C VAL A 65 6.77 1.62 -13.82
N PRO A 66 7.16 0.37 -14.13
CA PRO A 66 6.21 -0.74 -14.19
C PRO A 66 5.62 -1.04 -12.80
N ILE A 67 4.42 -1.62 -12.80
CA ILE A 67 3.83 -2.19 -11.59
C ILE A 67 4.72 -3.36 -11.12
N THR A 68 5.01 -3.39 -9.82
CA THR A 68 5.76 -4.48 -9.20
C THR A 68 5.08 -5.83 -9.43
N ASP A 69 5.80 -6.78 -10.02
CA ASP A 69 5.37 -8.17 -10.16
C ASP A 69 5.44 -8.88 -8.80
N ASP A 70 4.28 -9.17 -8.24
CA ASP A 70 4.14 -9.79 -6.93
C ASP A 70 3.76 -11.27 -6.99
N SER A 71 3.77 -11.87 -8.19
CA SER A 71 3.56 -13.30 -8.37
C SER A 71 4.52 -14.21 -7.59
N PRO A 72 5.79 -13.82 -7.28
CA PRO A 72 6.68 -14.67 -6.48
C PRO A 72 6.16 -14.98 -5.07
N LYS A 73 5.25 -14.17 -4.50
CA LYS A 73 4.56 -14.45 -3.22
C LYS A 73 3.86 -15.81 -3.22
N TYR A 74 3.40 -16.25 -4.39
CA TYR A 74 2.59 -17.44 -4.57
C TYR A 74 3.35 -18.60 -5.25
N ASP A 75 4.62 -18.41 -5.61
CA ASP A 75 5.46 -19.45 -6.22
C ASP A 75 6.08 -20.36 -5.15
N TYR A 76 5.21 -21.13 -4.49
CA TYR A 76 5.58 -22.14 -3.52
C TYR A 76 4.98 -23.50 -3.85
N LYS A 77 5.61 -24.56 -3.35
CA LYS A 77 5.11 -25.94 -3.47
C LYS A 77 5.08 -26.62 -2.11
N ARG A 78 4.10 -27.49 -1.89
CA ARG A 78 4.07 -28.34 -0.69
C ARG A 78 4.97 -29.56 -0.91
N GLY A 79 6.01 -29.68 -0.09
CA GLY A 79 6.91 -30.81 -0.06
C GLY A 79 6.24 -32.09 0.45
N GLN A 80 6.93 -33.22 0.27
CA GLN A 80 6.47 -34.54 0.76
C GLN A 80 6.38 -34.60 2.30
N ASP A 81 7.13 -33.73 2.98
CA ASP A 81 7.13 -33.53 4.43
C ASP A 81 6.00 -32.59 4.92
N GLY A 82 5.13 -32.13 4.02
CA GLY A 82 4.03 -31.21 4.32
C GLY A 82 4.44 -29.74 4.45
N LYS A 83 5.73 -29.40 4.31
CA LYS A 83 6.21 -28.02 4.42
C LYS A 83 6.12 -27.29 3.08
N TYR A 84 5.99 -25.96 3.13
CA TYR A 84 6.06 -25.14 1.92
C TYR A 84 7.52 -24.82 1.57
N VAL A 85 7.85 -25.01 0.29
CA VAL A 85 9.14 -24.67 -0.30
C VAL A 85 8.94 -23.49 -1.23
N PHE A 86 9.66 -22.42 -0.96
CA PHE A 86 9.63 -21.17 -1.72
C PHE A 86 10.84 -21.08 -2.64
N LYS A 87 10.68 -20.48 -3.82
CA LYS A 87 11.81 -20.20 -4.70
C LYS A 87 12.51 -18.90 -4.29
N PRO A 88 13.83 -18.77 -4.53
CA PRO A 88 14.51 -17.50 -4.36
C PRO A 88 13.91 -16.45 -5.31
N CYS A 89 13.76 -15.21 -4.82
CA CYS A 89 13.29 -14.08 -5.59
C CYS A 89 14.44 -13.09 -5.80
N GLN A 90 14.83 -12.89 -7.06
CA GLN A 90 15.78 -11.86 -7.44
C GLN A 90 15.02 -10.66 -8.01
N ALA A 91 15.40 -9.45 -7.60
CA ALA A 91 14.72 -8.22 -7.97
C ALA A 91 15.73 -7.11 -8.31
N THR A 92 15.26 -6.13 -9.06
CA THR A 92 15.99 -4.91 -9.42
C THR A 92 15.38 -3.74 -8.65
N VAL A 93 16.23 -2.92 -8.04
CA VAL A 93 15.79 -1.64 -7.45
C VAL A 93 15.49 -0.66 -8.57
N LEU A 94 14.23 -0.24 -8.67
CA LEU A 94 13.76 0.71 -9.68
C LEU A 94 13.86 2.16 -9.19
N ALA A 95 13.60 2.38 -7.91
CA ALA A 95 13.68 3.70 -7.28
C ALA A 95 13.76 3.57 -5.75
N LEU A 96 14.23 4.63 -5.11
CA LEU A 96 14.09 4.83 -3.68
C LEU A 96 13.03 5.90 -3.42
N HIS A 97 12.26 5.76 -2.36
CA HIS A 97 11.22 6.72 -1.99
C HIS A 97 11.43 7.22 -0.57
N ARG A 98 11.44 8.53 -0.38
CA ARG A 98 11.51 9.17 0.92
C ARG A 98 10.88 10.55 0.85
N ASP A 99 10.10 10.90 1.87
CA ASP A 99 9.52 12.24 2.04
C ASP A 99 8.84 12.76 0.75
N GLN A 100 7.96 11.93 0.15
CA GLN A 100 7.17 12.24 -1.06
C GLN A 100 8.01 12.47 -2.34
N THR A 101 9.26 11.99 -2.34
CA THR A 101 10.21 12.18 -3.43
C THR A 101 10.84 10.87 -3.83
N LEU A 102 11.02 10.68 -5.14
CA LEU A 102 11.81 9.58 -5.70
C LEU A 102 13.30 9.96 -5.79
N LEU A 103 14.15 9.12 -5.21
CA LEU A 103 15.59 9.29 -5.11
C LEU A 103 16.31 8.16 -5.85
N GLU A 104 17.54 8.44 -6.30
CA GLU A 104 18.44 7.45 -6.88
C GLU A 104 19.38 6.84 -5.83
N GLU A 105 19.68 7.61 -4.77
CA GLU A 105 20.55 7.20 -3.68
C GLU A 105 20.01 7.70 -2.32
N VAL A 106 20.42 7.02 -1.24
CA VAL A 106 20.16 7.42 0.14
C VAL A 106 21.42 7.29 0.98
N SER A 107 21.57 8.16 1.97
CA SER A 107 22.72 8.11 2.88
C SER A 107 22.56 6.99 3.91
N GLY A 108 23.68 6.46 4.38
CA GLY A 108 23.68 5.45 5.44
C GLY A 108 22.90 5.92 6.68
N LYS A 109 22.17 4.99 7.31
CA LYS A 109 21.31 5.19 8.49
C LYS A 109 19.98 5.94 8.23
N GLN A 110 19.59 6.16 6.97
CA GLN A 110 18.28 6.71 6.64
C GLN A 110 17.27 5.58 6.36
N HIS A 111 16.02 5.81 6.75
CA HIS A 111 14.90 4.95 6.35
C HIS A 111 14.33 5.46 5.03
N CYS A 112 14.12 4.56 4.08
CA CYS A 112 13.45 4.84 2.82
C CYS A 112 12.61 3.63 2.38
N GLY A 113 11.63 3.88 1.52
CA GLY A 113 11.00 2.83 0.74
C GLY A 113 11.89 2.43 -0.43
N VAL A 114 11.91 1.14 -0.74
CA VAL A 114 12.60 0.59 -1.90
C VAL A 114 11.55 0.09 -2.87
N LEU A 115 11.55 0.61 -4.09
CA LEU A 115 10.67 0.15 -5.15
C LEU A 115 11.40 -0.89 -6.00
N LEU A 116 10.77 -2.06 -6.17
CA LEU A 116 11.32 -3.19 -6.89
C LEU A 116 10.48 -3.52 -8.12
N ASP A 117 11.11 -4.10 -9.13
CA ASP A 117 10.43 -4.69 -10.29
C ASP A 117 9.57 -5.90 -9.90
N ARG A 118 10.00 -6.66 -8.89
CA ARG A 118 9.27 -7.80 -8.31
C ARG A 118 9.60 -8.04 -6.85
N THR A 119 8.72 -8.76 -6.15
CA THR A 119 8.92 -9.07 -4.74
C THR A 119 8.21 -10.35 -4.30
N CYS A 120 8.81 -11.07 -3.36
CA CYS A 120 8.16 -12.16 -2.62
C CYS A 120 7.59 -11.71 -1.26
N PHE A 121 7.77 -10.44 -0.87
CA PHE A 121 7.28 -9.91 0.41
C PHE A 121 5.80 -9.57 0.32
N TYR A 122 5.00 -10.12 1.24
CA TYR A 122 3.60 -9.80 1.39
C TYR A 122 3.42 -8.39 1.97
N ALA A 123 2.62 -7.57 1.30
CA ALA A 123 2.21 -6.26 1.80
C ALA A 123 1.05 -6.43 2.80
N GLU A 124 0.86 -5.46 3.68
CA GLU A 124 -0.29 -5.48 4.59
C GLU A 124 -1.60 -5.41 3.79
N GLN A 125 -2.44 -6.44 3.92
CA GLN A 125 -3.71 -6.52 3.19
C GLN A 125 -4.69 -7.45 3.92
N GLY A 126 -5.98 -7.10 3.91
CA GLY A 126 -7.03 -7.98 4.42
C GLY A 126 -6.93 -8.32 5.91
N GLY A 127 -6.31 -7.44 6.70
CA GLY A 127 -6.05 -7.66 8.14
C GLY A 127 -4.79 -8.47 8.44
N GLN A 128 -4.06 -8.93 7.43
CA GLN A 128 -2.76 -9.58 7.60
C GLN A 128 -1.63 -8.55 7.62
N ALA A 129 -0.75 -8.64 8.62
CA ALA A 129 0.44 -7.80 8.72
C ALA A 129 1.46 -8.11 7.61
N SER A 130 2.24 -7.08 7.23
CA SER A 130 3.31 -7.23 6.23
C SER A 130 4.47 -8.11 6.69
N ASP A 131 5.12 -8.77 5.73
CA ASP A 131 6.32 -9.57 5.97
C ASP A 131 7.49 -8.70 6.49
N GLN A 132 8.36 -9.31 7.30
CA GLN A 132 9.63 -8.74 7.73
C GLN A 132 10.78 -9.65 7.28
N GLY A 133 11.87 -9.06 6.80
CA GLY A 133 13.02 -9.80 6.28
C GLY A 133 14.10 -8.87 5.75
N TYR A 134 15.03 -9.43 4.97
CA TYR A 134 16.16 -8.70 4.39
C TYR A 134 16.42 -9.12 2.94
N MET A 135 17.07 -8.24 2.18
CA MET A 135 17.57 -8.48 0.82
C MET A 135 19.09 -8.41 0.88
N MET A 136 19.79 -9.29 0.16
CA MET A 136 21.27 -9.33 0.07
C MET A 136 21.73 -9.23 -1.37
#